data_AF-A0AAW0MHU4-F1
#
_entry.id   AF-A0AAW0MHU4-F1
#
_cell.length_a   1.000
_cell.length_b   1.000
_cell.length_c   1.000
_cell.angle_alpha   90.00
_cell.angle_beta   90.00
_cell.angle_gamma   90.00
#
_symmetry.space_group_name_H-M   'P 1'
#
loop_
_entity.id
_entity.type
_entity.pdbx_description
1 polymer ?
#
loop_
_entity_poly.entity_id
_entity_poly.type
_entity_poly.pdbx_seq_one_letter_code
_entity_poly.pdbx_strand_id
1 'polypeptide(L)'
;MKKQNVRTLSLILCMFSYLLVGAAVFDALESETESSRRRILEQKRGEMKKKYRFSEDDYREIERVVLQAEPHRAGRQWKFAGSFYFAITVITTIGYGHAAPGTDAGKVFCMFTLFSGFLSL
;
A
#
# COMPACT_ATOMS: atom_id res chain seq x y z
N MET A 1 -39.67 -3.05 15.59
CA MET A 1 -38.27 -2.57 15.75
C MET A 1 -38.27 -1.05 15.82
N LYS A 2 -37.43 -0.43 16.67
CA LYS A 2 -37.29 1.04 16.70
C LYS A 2 -36.87 1.53 15.31
N LYS A 3 -37.48 2.61 14.81
CA LYS A 3 -37.19 3.17 13.47
C LYS A 3 -35.69 3.41 13.22
N GLN A 4 -34.94 3.73 14.28
CA GLN A 4 -33.49 3.93 14.24
C GLN A 4 -32.72 2.65 13.90
N ASN A 5 -33.10 1.50 14.48
CA ASN A 5 -32.44 0.21 14.22
C ASN A 5 -32.65 -0.23 12.76
N VAL A 6 -33.83 0.05 12.20
CA VAL A 6 -34.14 -0.25 10.80
C VAL A 6 -33.28 0.57 9.84
N ARG A 7 -33.08 1.87 10.14
CA ARG A 7 -32.22 2.75 9.34
C ARG A 7 -30.76 2.29 9.37
N THR A 8 -30.24 1.96 10.54
CA THR A 8 -28.86 1.46 10.68
C THR A 8 -28.67 0.14 9.93
N LEU A 9 -29.60 -0.80 10.06
CA LEU A 9 -29.53 -2.08 9.36
C LEU A 9 -29.56 -1.89 7.83
N SER A 10 -30.41 -1.00 7.34
CA SER A 10 -30.50 -0.68 5.91
C SER A 10 -29.20 -0.05 5.36
N LEU A 11 -28.54 0.82 6.14
CA LEU A 11 -27.26 1.42 5.73
C LEU A 11 -26.15 0.39 5.67
N ILE A 12 -26.09 -0.51 6.67
CA ILE A 12 -25.13 -1.61 6.70
C ILE A 12 -25.31 -2.51 5.47
N LEU A 13 -26.54 -2.94 5.19
CA LEU A 13 -26.85 -3.78 4.02
C LEU A 13 -26.47 -3.08 2.70
N CYS A 14 -26.77 -1.79 2.57
CA CYS A 14 -26.39 -1.01 1.39
C CYS A 14 -24.86 -0.95 1.23
N MET A 15 -24.13 -0.64 2.29
CA MET A 15 -22.65 -0.61 2.27
C MET A 15 -22.05 -1.96 1.88
N PHE A 16 -22.54 -3.06 2.46
CA PHE A 16 -22.09 -4.40 2.10
C PHE A 16 -22.35 -4.71 0.63
N SER A 17 -23.55 -4.40 0.12
CA SER A 17 -23.88 -4.61 -1.29
C SER A 17 -23.00 -3.77 -2.22
N TYR A 18 -22.70 -2.53 -1.85
CA TYR A 18 -21.81 -1.64 -2.60
C TYR A 18 -20.38 -2.20 -2.66
N LEU A 19 -19.86 -2.70 -1.53
CA LEU A 19 -18.54 -3.33 -1.48
C LEU A 19 -18.47 -4.59 -2.35
N LEU A 20 -19.51 -5.43 -2.34
CA LEU A 20 -19.55 -6.65 -3.17
C LEU A 20 -19.55 -6.33 -4.67
N VAL A 21 -20.35 -5.34 -5.09
CA VAL A 21 -20.37 -4.88 -6.49
C VAL A 21 -19.01 -4.29 -6.88
N GLY A 22 -18.45 -3.43 -6.03
CA GLY A 22 -17.12 -2.86 -6.26
C GLY A 22 -16.04 -3.93 -6.41
N ALA A 23 -16.04 -4.94 -5.53
CA ALA A 23 -15.09 -6.05 -5.61
C ALA A 23 -15.22 -6.84 -6.92
N ALA A 24 -16.45 -7.16 -7.36
CA ALA A 24 -16.66 -7.86 -8.63
C ALA A 24 -16.23 -7.03 -9.85
N VAL A 25 -16.46 -5.72 -9.84
CA VAL A 25 -16.03 -4.81 -10.90
C VAL A 25 -14.50 -4.72 -10.94
N PHE A 26 -13.83 -4.51 -9.81
CA PHE A 26 -12.37 -4.45 -9.77
C PHE A 26 -11.74 -5.79 -10.18
N ASP A 27 -12.29 -6.92 -9.74
CA ASP A 27 -11.82 -8.24 -10.17
C ASP A 27 -11.94 -8.39 -11.70
N ALA A 28 -13.09 -8.05 -12.29
CA ALA A 28 -13.29 -8.15 -13.74
C ALA A 28 -12.36 -7.21 -14.54
N LEU A 29 -12.05 -6.02 -14.01
CA LEU A 29 -11.23 -5.02 -14.71
C LEU A 29 -9.72 -5.26 -14.55
N GLU A 30 -9.26 -5.67 -13.38
CA GLU A 30 -7.83 -5.70 -13.03
C GLU A 30 -7.22 -7.11 -13.04
N SER A 31 -8.01 -8.18 -12.85
CA SER A 31 -7.47 -9.55 -12.68
C SER A 31 -6.70 -10.08 -13.89
N GLU A 32 -7.21 -9.88 -15.11
CA GLU A 32 -6.54 -10.33 -16.33
C GLU A 32 -5.24 -9.57 -16.58
N THR A 33 -5.25 -8.26 -16.36
CA THR A 33 -4.09 -7.38 -16.51
C THR A 33 -3.01 -7.73 -15.50
N GLU A 34 -3.38 -7.96 -14.23
CA GLU A 34 -2.47 -8.37 -13.18
C GLU A 34 -1.83 -9.73 -13.48
N SER A 35 -2.65 -10.72 -13.89
CA SER A 35 -2.20 -12.06 -14.27
C SER A 35 -1.23 -12.03 -15.45
N SER A 36 -1.53 -11.22 -16.47
CA SER A 36 -0.67 -11.06 -17.65
C SER A 36 0.65 -10.39 -17.29
N ARG A 37 0.61 -9.33 -16.47
CA ARG A 37 1.81 -8.64 -15.99
C ARG A 37 2.67 -9.59 -15.15
N ARG A 38 2.07 -10.37 -14.26
CA ARG A 38 2.75 -11.38 -13.44
C ARG A 38 3.48 -12.42 -14.31
N ARG A 39 2.82 -12.94 -15.36
CA ARG A 39 3.43 -13.87 -16.31
C ARG A 39 4.63 -13.26 -17.05
N ILE A 40 4.51 -12.00 -17.49
CA ILE A 40 5.61 -11.28 -18.16
C ILE A 40 6.80 -11.10 -17.21
N LEU A 41 6.56 -10.73 -15.95
CA LEU A 41 7.62 -10.61 -14.94
C LEU A 41 8.29 -11.97 -14.68
N GLU A 42 7.52 -13.05 -14.53
CA GLU A 42 8.05 -14.39 -14.32
C GLU A 42 8.89 -14.88 -15.52
N GLN A 43 8.46 -14.56 -16.74
CA GLN A 43 9.22 -14.86 -17.95
C GLN A 43 10.54 -14.07 -17.99
N LYS A 44 10.50 -12.74 -17.80
CA LYS A 44 11.71 -11.89 -17.76
C LYS A 44 12.67 -12.33 -16.66
N ARG A 45 12.15 -12.72 -15.49
CA ARG A 45 12.95 -13.32 -14.41
C ARG A 45 13.66 -14.58 -14.89
N GLY A 46 12.94 -15.50 -15.53
CA GLY A 46 13.51 -16.75 -16.05
C GLY A 46 14.57 -16.52 -17.11
N GLU A 47 14.34 -15.57 -18.02
CA GLU A 47 15.31 -15.15 -19.05
C GLU A 47 16.57 -14.56 -18.43
N MET A 48 16.44 -13.67 -17.44
CA MET A 48 17.55 -13.06 -16.73
C MET A 48 18.37 -14.12 -15.97
N LYS A 49 17.70 -15.03 -15.25
CA LYS A 49 18.35 -16.11 -14.51
C LYS A 49 19.18 -17.01 -15.43
N LYS A 50 18.62 -17.39 -16.59
CA LYS A 50 19.33 -18.21 -17.60
C LYS A 50 20.50 -17.46 -18.23
N LYS A 51 20.29 -16.19 -18.62
CA LYS A 51 21.29 -15.36 -19.31
C LYS A 51 22.54 -15.12 -18.47
N TYR A 52 22.37 -14.87 -17.17
CA TYR A 52 23.47 -14.54 -16.26
C TYR A 52 23.89 -15.68 -15.33
N ARG A 53 23.26 -16.87 -15.46
CA ARG A 53 23.50 -18.05 -14.61
C ARG A 53 23.34 -17.76 -13.11
N PHE A 54 22.36 -16.95 -12.72
CA PHE A 54 22.08 -16.70 -11.30
C PHE A 54 21.54 -17.95 -10.60
N SER A 55 22.01 -18.19 -9.37
CA SER A 55 21.33 -19.10 -8.44
C SER A 55 20.01 -18.48 -7.96
N GLU A 56 19.11 -19.29 -7.37
CA GLU A 56 17.91 -18.76 -6.70
C GLU A 56 18.28 -17.81 -5.56
N ASP A 57 19.35 -18.11 -4.82
CA ASP A 57 19.78 -17.28 -3.69
C ASP A 57 20.36 -15.93 -4.15
N ASP A 58 21.17 -15.91 -5.20
CA ASP A 58 21.71 -14.67 -5.77
C ASP A 58 20.58 -13.74 -6.25
N TYR A 59 19.56 -14.32 -6.89
CA TYR A 59 18.41 -13.55 -7.37
C TYR A 59 17.61 -12.96 -6.21
N ARG A 60 17.36 -13.74 -5.15
CA ARG A 60 16.67 -13.27 -3.94
C ARG A 60 17.42 -12.14 -3.24
N GLU A 61 18.74 -12.21 -3.21
CA GLU A 61 19.57 -11.15 -2.62
C GLU A 61 19.48 -9.86 -3.45
N ILE A 62 19.59 -9.97 -4.78
CA ILE A 62 19.41 -8.82 -5.68
C ILE A 62 18.00 -8.22 -5.53
N GLU A 63 16.95 -9.06 -5.52
CA GLU A 63 15.58 -8.61 -5.34
C GLU A 63 15.41 -7.84 -4.02
N ARG A 64 15.97 -8.36 -2.92
CA ARG A 64 15.96 -7.69 -1.61
C ARG A 64 16.65 -6.31 -1.68
N VAL A 65 17.84 -6.24 -2.28
CA VAL A 65 18.59 -5.00 -2.41
C VAL A 65 17.82 -3.98 -3.25
N VAL A 66 17.21 -4.41 -4.35
CA VAL A 66 16.38 -3.54 -5.21
C VAL A 66 15.17 -3.01 -4.45
N LEU A 67 14.42 -3.87 -3.75
CA LEU A 67 13.25 -3.47 -2.96
C LEU A 67 13.60 -2.49 -1.84
N GLN A 68 14.75 -2.66 -1.19
CA GLN A 68 15.24 -1.72 -0.17
C GLN A 68 15.75 -0.40 -0.76
N ALA A 69 16.23 -0.42 -2.01
CA ALA A 69 16.69 0.76 -2.71
C ALA A 69 15.55 1.59 -3.33
N GLU A 70 14.39 1.00 -3.65
CA GLU A 70 13.22 1.71 -4.22
C GLU A 70 12.83 3.00 -3.46
N PRO A 71 12.64 3.01 -2.12
CA PRO A 71 12.31 4.24 -1.40
C PRO A 71 13.40 5.32 -1.45
N HIS A 72 14.65 4.93 -1.78
CA HIS A 72 15.77 5.84 -1.94
C HIS A 72 15.91 6.38 -3.37
N ARG A 73 15.24 5.78 -4.37
CA ARG A 73 15.27 6.23 -5.77
C ARG A 73 14.61 7.59 -5.98
N ALA A 74 13.56 7.90 -5.22
CA ALA A 74 12.91 9.20 -5.25
C ALA A 74 13.71 10.30 -4.52
N GLY A 75 14.95 10.01 -4.09
CA GLY A 75 15.81 10.91 -3.34
C GLY A 75 15.58 10.85 -1.83
N ARG A 76 16.22 11.75 -1.08
CA ARG A 76 16.17 11.76 0.39
C ARG A 76 14.79 12.23 0.89
N GLN A 77 13.86 11.30 1.09
CA GLN A 77 12.47 11.54 1.52
C GLN A 77 12.36 12.27 2.87
N TRP A 78 13.29 12.05 3.80
CA TRP A 78 13.28 12.63 5.14
C TRP A 78 14.06 13.96 5.24
N LYS A 79 13.72 14.93 4.39
CA LYS A 79 14.05 16.35 4.59
C LYS A 79 12.79 17.08 5.10
N PHE A 80 12.95 18.30 5.62
CA PHE A 80 11.82 19.06 6.20
C PHE A 80 10.57 19.07 5.30
N ALA A 81 10.70 19.35 4.00
CA ALA A 81 9.58 19.34 3.06
C ALA A 81 8.89 17.96 2.94
N GLY A 82 9.66 16.88 2.86
CA GLY A 82 9.11 15.51 2.78
C GLY A 82 8.50 15.04 4.11
N SER A 83 9.11 15.38 5.24
CA SER A 83 8.53 15.13 6.57
C SER A 83 7.24 15.90 6.80
N PHE A 84 7.17 17.15 6.32
CA PHE A 84 5.96 17.97 6.40
C PHE A 84 4.84 17.39 5.51
N TYR A 85 5.16 16.99 4.28
CA TYR A 85 4.22 16.28 3.42
C TYR A 85 3.72 14.97 4.05
N PHE A 86 4.61 14.17 4.63
CA PHE A 86 4.25 12.96 5.36
C PHE A 86 3.27 13.26 6.51
N ALA A 87 3.55 14.29 7.32
CA ALA A 87 2.67 14.71 8.41
C ALA A 87 1.26 15.08 7.91
N ILE A 88 1.15 15.79 6.78
CA ILE A 88 -0.15 16.09 6.14
C ILE A 88 -0.86 14.78 5.78
N THR A 89 -0.20 13.84 5.13
CA THR A 89 -0.81 12.57 4.70
C THR A 89 -1.27 11.70 5.88
N VAL A 90 -0.62 11.82 7.05
CA VAL A 90 -1.00 11.14 8.28
C VAL A 90 -2.25 11.78 8.88
N ILE A 91 -2.27 13.11 9.04
CA ILE A 91 -3.42 13.83 9.64
C ILE A 91 -4.66 13.72 8.76
N THR A 92 -4.51 13.80 7.44
CA THR A 92 -5.62 13.68 6.47
C THR A 92 -6.07 12.24 6.23
N THR A 93 -5.40 11.25 6.83
CA THR A 93 -5.65 9.81 6.63
C THR A 93 -5.51 9.31 5.19
N ILE A 94 -4.85 10.08 4.31
CA ILE A 94 -4.61 9.69 2.91
C ILE A 94 -3.60 8.54 2.83
N GLY A 95 -2.46 8.66 3.54
CA GLY A 95 -1.51 7.56 3.72
C GLY A 95 -1.00 6.85 2.45
N TYR A 96 -0.47 7.57 1.46
CA TYR A 96 0.00 7.00 0.18
C TYR A 96 1.02 5.84 0.28
N GLY A 97 1.74 5.69 1.40
CA GLY A 97 2.67 4.57 1.62
C GLY A 97 4.02 4.64 0.90
N HIS A 98 4.28 5.67 0.08
CA HIS A 98 5.59 5.89 -0.58
C HIS A 98 6.73 6.21 0.40
N ALA A 99 6.40 6.76 1.58
CA ALA A 99 7.32 7.01 2.67
C ALA A 99 6.70 6.51 3.97
N ALA A 100 7.44 5.69 4.73
CA ALA A 100 7.01 5.13 6.02
C ALA A 100 8.17 5.15 7.02
N PRO A 101 7.92 5.39 8.31
CA PRO A 101 8.97 5.44 9.33
C PRO A 101 9.61 4.06 9.50
N GLY A 102 10.89 3.95 9.14
CA GLY A 102 11.66 2.73 9.31
C GLY A 102 12.12 2.48 10.75
N THR A 103 12.12 3.51 11.61
CA THR A 103 12.55 3.44 13.01
C THR A 103 11.36 3.18 13.94
N ASP A 104 11.59 2.41 15.01
CA ASP A 104 10.53 2.11 15.97
C ASP A 104 10.04 3.37 16.71
N ALA A 105 10.95 4.30 17.03
CA ALA A 105 10.58 5.60 17.57
C ALA A 105 9.70 6.42 16.61
N GLY A 106 10.00 6.40 15.30
CA GLY A 106 9.20 7.08 14.29
C GLY A 106 7.80 6.50 14.14
N LYS A 107 7.65 5.17 14.24
CA LYS A 107 6.35 4.49 14.24
C LYS A 107 5.52 4.89 15.46
N VAL A 108 6.11 4.87 16.65
CA VAL A 108 5.43 5.29 17.88
C VAL A 108 4.97 6.75 17.79
N PHE A 109 5.85 7.65 17.33
CA PHE A 109 5.49 9.04 17.10
C PHE A 109 4.34 9.19 16.10
N CYS A 110 4.39 8.44 14.98
CA CYS A 110 3.33 8.44 13.97
C CYS A 110 1.95 8.03 14.54
N MET A 111 1.92 7.06 15.46
CA MET A 111 0.67 6.65 16.13
C MET A 111 0.10 7.78 16.98
N PHE A 112 0.95 8.49 17.72
CA PHE A 112 0.52 9.64 18.53
C PHE A 112 0.04 10.80 17.66
N THR A 113 0.72 11.10 16.54
CA THR A 113 0.30 12.18 15.64
C THR A 113 -1.01 11.88 14.93
N LEU A 114 -1.23 10.62 14.53
CA LEU A 114 -2.51 10.19 13.96
C LEU A 114 -3.66 10.29 14.97
N PHE A 115 -3.45 9.78 16.19
CA PHE A 115 -4.47 9.85 17.24
C PHE A 115 -4.84 11.28 17.60
N SER A 116 -3.84 12.15 17.75
CA SER A 116 -4.06 13.58 18.06
C SER A 116 -4.74 14.32 16.92
N GLY A 117 -4.37 14.01 15.66
CA GLY A 117 -4.98 14.61 14.48
C GLY A 117 -6.44 14.20 14.29
N PHE A 118 -6.76 12.92 14.49
CA PHE A 118 -8.14 12.41 14.40
C PHE A 118 -9.03 12.99 15.50
N LEU A 119 -8.52 13.18 16.72
CA LEU A 119 -9.27 13.79 17.82
C LEU A 119 -9.57 15.29 17.59
N SER A 120 -8.77 15.96 16.76
CA SER A 120 -8.90 17.39 16.47
C SER A 120 -9.84 17.70 15.29
N LEU A 121 -10.37 16.68 14.61
CA LEU A 121 -11.21 16.77 13.40
C LEU A 121 -12.66 16.38 13.72
#